data_AF-A0A849UVG0-F1
#
_entry.id   AF-A0A849UVG0-F1
#
_cell.length_a   1.000
_cell.length_b   1.000
_cell.length_c   1.000
_cell.angle_alpha   90.00
_cell.angle_beta   90.00
_cell.angle_gamma   90.00
#
_symmetry.space_group_name_H-M   'P 1'
#
loop_
_entity.id
_entity.type
_entity.pdbx_description
1 polymer ?
#
loop_
_entity_poly.entity_id
_entity_poly.type
_entity_poly.pdbx_seq_one_letter_code
_entity_poly.pdbx_strand_id
1 'polypeptide(L)'
;MQKKYFYILILLVFQVEKSDAKDIFQSIYELKFNIPQNNNKEYTALIIMQSNGDNIVRINFVQANNKSNCSYNLPLVFNKIEFTNMAVKLKPELIYGSEKSNCFPIYFNSFSKTHFDKNNKKVSIYFNGNLISLAITTIKYLRRAELTQNYTENYFKKNEQFYTSLLANNFQNNLSRKSIPWMYYVNVGATLDDTIGSGCKKDLTNIETIFKQIAFELDMPMIETSIVDEKMSKQNVLDALTRLSPQKDDIVFFYYTGHGFSYSNDSISKYPQLDLRSFPVSPKIEVLNNSTKNIEEIMGIIKTKGARFNLVISDCCNASITYPRPLKSKLHFTRAPFTKPANRKILENLFLNQKKSLLITAANKGEYAITDESFGSIFTFNLVNFLTKNIWGDNNNEMITWQQIVVYTKEETLKMSKGYDIGGGKAGFQKPISNITD
;
A
#
# COMPACT_ATOMS: atom_id res chain seq x y z
N MET A 1 46.27 -40.28 -45.84
CA MET A 1 45.91 -38.90 -46.24
C MET A 1 44.39 -38.88 -46.31
N GLN A 2 43.59 -38.13 -45.57
CA GLN A 2 43.68 -36.76 -45.04
C GLN A 2 43.15 -36.72 -43.59
N LYS A 3 43.78 -35.91 -42.73
CA LYS A 3 43.35 -35.61 -41.37
C LYS A 3 42.22 -34.58 -41.40
N LYS A 4 41.06 -34.87 -40.81
CA LYS A 4 40.06 -33.86 -40.41
C LYS A 4 40.20 -33.65 -38.90
N TYR A 5 40.66 -32.47 -38.53
CA TYR A 5 40.75 -32.01 -37.15
C TYR A 5 39.36 -31.66 -36.65
N PHE A 6 38.87 -32.39 -35.64
CA PHE A 6 37.71 -32.01 -34.85
C PHE A 6 38.23 -31.28 -33.61
N TYR A 7 38.16 -29.95 -33.61
CA TYR A 7 38.39 -29.16 -32.40
C TYR A 7 37.13 -29.22 -31.55
N ILE A 8 37.17 -29.99 -30.48
CA ILE A 8 36.17 -29.95 -29.40
C ILE A 8 36.49 -28.71 -28.56
N LEU A 9 35.76 -27.62 -28.80
CA LEU A 9 35.78 -26.43 -27.98
C LEU A 9 34.90 -26.69 -26.74
N ILE A 10 35.51 -27.09 -25.63
CA ILE A 10 34.83 -27.16 -24.32
C ILE A 10 34.67 -25.72 -23.82
N LEU A 11 33.53 -25.11 -24.14
CA LEU A 11 33.05 -23.90 -23.46
C LEU A 11 32.53 -24.32 -22.09
N LEU A 12 33.40 -24.20 -21.08
CA LEU A 12 33.01 -24.15 -19.68
C LEU A 12 32.17 -22.87 -19.46
N VAL A 13 30.87 -22.98 -19.69
CA VAL A 13 29.90 -22.01 -19.23
C VAL A 13 29.81 -22.18 -17.72
N PHE A 14 30.54 -21.33 -16.98
CA PHE A 14 30.16 -21.04 -15.61
C PHE A 14 28.79 -20.39 -15.65
N GLN A 15 27.74 -21.18 -15.40
CA GLN A 15 26.48 -20.65 -14.89
C GLN A 15 26.81 -20.04 -13.52
N VAL A 16 27.18 -18.77 -13.52
CA VAL A 16 26.88 -17.92 -12.37
C VAL A 16 25.36 -17.83 -12.39
N GLU A 17 24.71 -18.66 -11.59
CA GLU A 17 23.35 -18.40 -11.15
C GLU A 17 23.36 -17.01 -10.52
N LYS A 18 23.06 -16.00 -11.33
CA LYS A 18 22.61 -14.72 -10.82
C LYS A 18 21.34 -15.06 -10.07
N SER A 19 21.45 -15.19 -8.75
CA SER A 19 20.28 -15.21 -7.87
C SER A 19 19.50 -13.94 -8.22
N ASP A 20 18.34 -14.13 -8.85
CA ASP A 20 17.38 -13.06 -9.06
C ASP A 20 17.19 -12.38 -7.71
N ALA A 21 17.70 -11.15 -7.57
CA ALA A 21 17.33 -10.26 -6.49
C ALA A 21 15.85 -9.92 -6.73
N LYS A 22 14.96 -10.85 -6.36
CA LYS A 22 13.53 -10.63 -6.33
C LYS A 22 13.30 -9.51 -5.33
N ASP A 23 12.71 -8.41 -5.77
CA ASP A 23 12.30 -7.31 -4.93
C ASP A 23 11.27 -7.82 -3.91
N ILE A 24 11.74 -8.08 -2.69
CA ILE A 24 10.94 -8.60 -1.59
C ILE A 24 10.40 -7.39 -0.82
N PHE A 25 9.10 -7.12 -0.91
CA PHE A 25 8.47 -6.23 0.07
C PHE A 25 8.65 -6.88 1.44
N GLN A 26 9.24 -6.18 2.41
CA GLN A 26 9.45 -6.71 3.75
C GLN A 26 8.77 -5.83 4.79
N SER A 27 7.68 -6.31 5.39
CA SER A 27 7.13 -5.70 6.61
C SER A 27 7.62 -6.47 7.82
N ILE A 28 8.21 -5.79 8.79
CA ILE A 28 8.83 -6.44 9.94
C ILE A 28 8.09 -6.02 11.22
N TYR A 29 7.64 -6.99 12.00
CA TYR A 29 6.90 -6.77 13.24
C TYR A 29 7.59 -7.47 14.41
N GLU A 30 7.63 -6.81 15.55
CA GLU A 30 7.96 -7.41 16.84
C GLU A 30 6.67 -7.55 17.65
N LEU A 31 6.39 -8.75 18.12
CA LEU A 31 5.27 -9.06 19.01
C LEU A 31 5.78 -9.54 20.35
N LYS A 32 5.16 -9.08 21.43
CA LYS A 32 5.40 -9.61 22.77
C LYS A 32 4.15 -10.27 23.31
N PHE A 33 4.32 -11.40 24.00
CA PHE A 33 3.25 -12.12 24.67
C PHE A 33 3.82 -12.94 25.84
N ASN A 34 2.97 -13.26 26.81
CA ASN A 34 3.36 -14.02 27.99
C ASN A 34 2.65 -15.37 28.02
N ILE A 35 3.31 -16.40 28.54
CA ILE A 35 2.72 -17.72 28.73
C ILE A 35 2.52 -17.96 30.23
N PRO A 36 1.27 -17.91 30.74
CA PRO A 36 1.01 -18.11 32.15
C PRO A 36 1.50 -19.46 32.68
N GLN A 37 1.34 -20.52 31.88
CA GLN A 37 1.74 -21.88 32.21
C GLN A 37 3.27 -22.08 32.25
N ASN A 38 4.05 -21.08 31.85
CA ASN A 38 5.51 -21.08 31.92
C ASN A 38 6.00 -19.91 32.79
N ASN A 39 5.48 -19.79 34.01
CA ASN A 39 5.84 -18.74 34.98
C ASN A 39 5.67 -17.30 34.44
N ASN A 40 4.65 -17.05 33.62
CA ASN A 40 4.42 -15.75 32.96
C ASN A 40 5.62 -15.24 32.15
N LYS A 41 6.47 -16.13 31.63
CA LYS A 41 7.65 -15.77 30.84
C LYS A 41 7.24 -14.99 29.58
N GLU A 42 7.96 -13.90 29.32
CA GLU A 42 7.78 -13.08 28.11
C GLU A 42 8.49 -13.72 26.92
N TYR A 43 7.79 -13.75 25.79
CA TYR A 43 8.29 -14.17 24.49
C TYR A 43 8.24 -12.99 23.53
N THR A 44 9.27 -12.86 22.70
CA THR A 44 9.31 -11.86 21.63
C THR A 44 9.39 -12.56 20.28
N ALA A 45 8.37 -12.38 19.44
CA ALA A 45 8.34 -12.89 18.07
C ALA A 45 8.68 -11.77 17.08
N LEU A 46 9.72 -11.98 16.28
CA LEU A 46 10.05 -11.17 15.12
C LEU A 46 9.44 -11.82 13.88
N ILE A 47 8.51 -11.12 13.23
CA ILE A 47 7.85 -11.55 12.00
C ILE A 47 8.38 -10.72 10.85
N ILE A 48 8.79 -11.37 9.76
CA ILE A 48 9.17 -10.74 8.50
C ILE A 48 8.17 -11.23 7.46
N MET A 49 7.33 -10.32 6.98
CA MET A 49 6.34 -10.59 5.93
C MET A 49 6.92 -10.23 4.58
N GLN A 50 6.96 -11.18 3.66
CA GLN A 50 7.51 -11.05 2.32
C GLN A 50 6.38 -10.97 1.27
N SER A 51 6.53 -10.17 0.19
CA SER A 51 5.52 -10.05 -0.88
C SER A 51 5.19 -11.36 -1.60
N ASN A 52 6.15 -12.25 -1.72
CA ASN A 52 6.00 -13.59 -2.31
C ASN A 52 5.27 -14.57 -1.39
N GLY A 53 5.04 -14.21 -0.12
CA GLY A 53 4.48 -15.11 0.89
C GLY A 53 5.49 -15.98 1.63
N ASP A 54 6.80 -15.82 1.38
CA ASP A 54 7.86 -16.58 2.08
C ASP A 54 8.21 -15.89 3.41
N ASN A 55 7.24 -15.81 4.32
CA ASN A 55 7.40 -15.10 5.59
C ASN A 55 8.38 -15.84 6.54
N ILE A 56 9.00 -15.10 7.46
CA ILE A 56 9.90 -15.67 8.49
C ILE A 56 9.37 -15.27 9.86
N VAL A 57 9.37 -16.18 10.85
CA VAL A 57 9.16 -15.82 12.26
C VAL A 57 10.26 -16.40 13.14
N ARG A 58 10.87 -15.53 13.93
CA ARG A 58 11.91 -15.87 14.90
C ARG A 58 11.38 -15.57 16.29
N ILE A 59 11.52 -16.49 17.25
CA ILE A 59 10.96 -16.30 18.59
C ILE A 59 12.07 -16.38 19.62
N ASN A 60 12.35 -15.24 20.23
CA ASN A 60 13.36 -15.09 21.24
C ASN A 60 12.73 -15.10 22.64
N PHE A 61 13.38 -15.74 23.61
CA PHE A 61 13.01 -15.69 25.02
C PHE A 61 14.25 -15.78 25.92
N VAL A 62 14.23 -15.08 27.06
CA VAL A 62 15.36 -15.07 28.00
C VAL A 62 15.11 -16.07 29.13
N GLN A 63 16.11 -16.87 29.51
CA GLN A 63 15.99 -17.83 30.63
C GLN A 63 17.18 -17.71 31.59
N ALA A 64 16.91 -17.37 32.86
CA ALA A 64 17.86 -17.52 33.97
C ALA A 64 19.31 -17.13 33.62
N ASN A 65 19.49 -15.93 33.04
CA ASN A 65 20.75 -15.33 32.59
C ASN A 65 21.38 -15.89 31.28
N ASN A 66 20.79 -16.91 30.64
CA ASN A 66 21.15 -17.38 29.30
C ASN A 66 20.05 -17.03 28.28
N LYS A 67 20.44 -16.37 27.17
CA LYS A 67 19.54 -16.11 26.03
C LYS A 67 19.38 -17.39 25.22
N SER A 68 18.15 -17.85 25.03
CA SER A 68 17.82 -18.99 24.16
C SER A 68 16.88 -18.51 23.04
N ASN A 69 17.15 -18.92 21.80
CA ASN A 69 16.37 -18.49 20.64
C ASN A 69 15.92 -19.70 19.82
N CYS A 70 14.60 -19.85 19.73
CA CYS A 70 13.94 -20.84 18.89
C CYS A 70 13.48 -20.18 17.58
N SER A 71 13.72 -20.84 16.47
CA SER A 71 13.35 -20.31 15.17
C SER A 71 12.39 -21.21 14.43
N TYR A 72 11.57 -20.53 13.64
CA TYR A 72 10.49 -21.13 12.92
C TYR A 72 10.60 -20.65 11.48
N ASN A 73 11.10 -21.50 10.58
CA ASN A 73 10.98 -21.22 9.16
C ASN A 73 9.50 -21.40 8.78
N LEU A 74 8.88 -20.34 8.25
CA LEU A 74 7.45 -20.29 7.92
C LEU A 74 7.25 -20.36 6.41
N PRO A 75 7.13 -21.55 5.81
CA PRO A 75 6.39 -21.62 4.56
C PRO A 75 4.94 -21.27 4.88
N LEU A 76 4.44 -20.10 4.46
CA LEU A 76 3.03 -19.78 4.60
C LEU A 76 2.21 -20.82 3.84
N VAL A 77 1.35 -21.56 4.55
CA VAL A 77 0.27 -22.33 3.93
C VAL A 77 -1.03 -21.60 4.23
N PHE A 78 -1.56 -20.89 3.24
CA PHE A 78 -2.91 -20.32 3.35
C PHE A 78 -3.92 -21.46 3.25
N ASN A 79 -4.72 -21.65 4.29
CA ASN A 79 -5.85 -22.57 4.23
C ASN A 79 -6.97 -21.89 3.43
N LYS A 80 -7.46 -22.53 2.36
CA LYS A 80 -8.38 -21.93 1.37
C LYS A 80 -9.78 -21.59 1.90
N ILE A 81 -10.12 -21.98 3.12
CA ILE A 81 -11.53 -22.10 3.53
C ILE A 81 -11.98 -20.98 4.47
N GLU A 82 -11.10 -20.37 5.28
CA GLU A 82 -11.47 -19.19 6.08
C GLU A 82 -10.26 -18.26 6.26
N PHE A 83 -10.37 -17.01 5.81
CA PHE A 83 -9.32 -15.98 5.88
C PHE A 83 -9.03 -15.45 7.30
N THR A 84 -9.45 -16.16 8.35
CA THR A 84 -9.46 -15.66 9.73
C THR A 84 -8.64 -16.49 10.71
N ASN A 85 -8.20 -17.70 10.34
CA ASN A 85 -7.45 -18.57 11.25
C ASN A 85 -6.22 -19.18 10.53
N MET A 86 -5.02 -18.64 10.79
CA MET A 86 -3.79 -19.16 10.21
C MET A 86 -3.22 -20.26 11.10
N ALA A 87 -3.38 -21.51 10.65
CA ALA A 87 -2.84 -22.67 11.34
C ALA A 87 -1.47 -23.07 10.78
N VAL A 88 -0.35 -22.73 11.45
CA VAL A 88 0.98 -23.23 11.02
C VAL A 88 1.52 -24.24 12.04
N LYS A 89 1.50 -25.52 11.67
CA LYS A 89 2.15 -26.60 12.42
C LYS A 89 3.63 -26.63 12.04
N LEU A 90 4.47 -25.95 12.82
CA LEU A 90 5.92 -25.94 12.60
C LEU A 90 6.62 -26.90 13.55
N LYS A 91 7.55 -27.71 13.01
CA LYS A 91 8.58 -28.34 13.84
C LYS A 91 9.60 -27.25 14.17
N PRO A 92 9.74 -26.82 15.43
CA PRO A 92 10.71 -25.78 15.78
C PRO A 92 12.14 -26.27 15.51
N GLU A 93 12.98 -25.35 15.03
CA GLU A 93 14.43 -25.55 14.95
C GLU A 93 15.09 -24.61 15.96
N LEU A 94 15.91 -25.18 16.86
CA LEU A 94 16.68 -24.39 17.81
C LEU A 94 17.84 -23.73 17.05
N ILE A 95 17.86 -22.39 16.98
CA ILE A 95 18.99 -21.67 16.37
C ILE A 95 20.13 -21.51 17.38
N TYR A 96 19.80 -21.12 18.63
CA TYR A 96 20.76 -20.91 19.71
C TYR A 96 20.17 -21.32 21.07
N GLY A 97 20.99 -21.89 21.96
CA GLY A 97 20.62 -22.35 23.30
C GLY A 97 20.72 -23.86 23.48
N SER A 98 20.45 -24.36 24.70
CA SER A 98 20.57 -25.78 25.06
C SER A 98 19.21 -26.50 25.27
N GLU A 99 18.11 -25.76 25.42
CA GLU A 99 16.82 -26.34 25.85
C GLU A 99 15.76 -26.33 24.74
N LYS A 100 15.64 -27.45 24.03
CA LYS A 100 14.65 -27.67 22.96
C LYS A 100 13.21 -27.76 23.48
N SER A 101 13.00 -28.07 24.77
CA SER A 101 11.69 -28.26 25.41
C SER A 101 10.81 -27.00 25.41
N ASN A 102 11.41 -25.82 25.26
CA ASN A 102 10.72 -24.53 25.23
C ASN A 102 10.42 -24.02 23.82
N CYS A 103 10.77 -24.77 22.78
CA CYS A 103 10.29 -24.49 21.44
C CYS A 103 9.00 -25.29 21.18
N PHE A 104 7.86 -24.60 21.12
CA PHE A 104 6.56 -25.21 20.82
C PHE A 104 5.94 -24.61 19.55
N PRO A 105 5.01 -25.31 18.89
CA PRO A 105 4.27 -24.74 17.75
C PRO A 105 3.47 -23.50 18.14
N ILE A 106 3.54 -22.45 17.30
CA ILE A 106 2.82 -21.18 17.49
C ILE A 106 1.92 -20.91 16.29
N TYR A 107 0.73 -20.39 16.57
CA TYR A 107 -0.34 -20.04 15.66
C TYR A 107 -0.69 -18.58 15.84
N PHE A 108 -0.71 -17.83 14.76
CA PHE A 108 -1.08 -16.41 14.83
C PHE A 108 -2.40 -16.22 14.12
N ASN A 109 -3.42 -15.76 14.83
CA ASN A 109 -4.78 -15.66 14.28
C ASN A 109 -5.06 -14.29 13.62
N SER A 110 -4.00 -13.55 13.27
CA SER A 110 -4.09 -12.09 13.04
C SER A 110 -3.35 -11.63 11.79
N PHE A 111 -3.38 -12.41 10.72
CA PHE A 111 -2.63 -12.10 9.49
C PHE A 111 -3.54 -12.06 8.27
N SER A 112 -3.36 -11.02 7.45
CA SER A 112 -3.71 -11.07 6.03
C SER A 112 -2.48 -11.50 5.21
N LYS A 113 -2.65 -11.62 3.89
CA LYS A 113 -1.55 -11.97 2.98
C LYS A 113 -0.35 -11.02 3.06
N THR A 114 -0.57 -9.76 3.46
CA THR A 114 0.45 -8.71 3.38
C THR A 114 0.61 -7.87 4.65
N HIS A 115 -0.26 -8.02 5.66
CA HIS A 115 -0.15 -7.27 6.91
C HIS A 115 -0.58 -8.05 8.16
N PHE A 116 -0.09 -7.61 9.31
CA PHE A 116 -0.60 -8.02 10.62
C PHE A 116 -1.84 -7.19 10.97
N ASP A 117 -2.95 -7.82 11.32
CA ASP A 117 -4.15 -7.13 11.80
C ASP A 117 -3.97 -6.72 13.27
N LYS A 118 -3.79 -5.41 13.49
CA LYS A 118 -3.59 -4.84 14.83
C LYS A 118 -4.84 -4.92 15.72
N ASN A 119 -6.02 -5.15 15.15
CA ASN A 119 -7.27 -5.23 15.89
C ASN A 119 -7.46 -6.60 16.55
N ASN A 120 -6.84 -7.64 16.01
CA ASN A 120 -6.86 -8.98 16.58
C ASN A 120 -5.56 -9.24 17.37
N LYS A 121 -5.55 -8.92 18.67
CA LYS A 121 -4.36 -9.03 19.53
C LYS A 121 -4.20 -10.39 20.21
N LYS A 122 -4.34 -11.49 19.45
CA LYS A 122 -4.24 -12.85 20.01
C LYS A 122 -3.25 -13.71 19.23
N VAL A 123 -2.53 -14.55 19.97
CA VAL A 123 -1.69 -15.64 19.45
C VAL A 123 -2.14 -16.94 20.12
N SER A 124 -2.20 -18.04 19.40
CA SER A 124 -2.47 -19.36 19.97
C SER A 124 -1.20 -20.22 19.94
N ILE A 125 -0.98 -21.05 20.95
CA ILE A 125 0.22 -21.92 21.04
C ILE A 125 -0.17 -23.33 21.48
N TYR A 126 0.59 -24.35 21.04
CA TYR A 126 0.48 -25.69 21.63
C TYR A 126 1.45 -25.82 22.80
N PHE A 127 0.97 -25.72 24.04
CA PHE A 127 1.81 -25.90 25.23
C PHE A 127 1.35 -27.16 25.99
N ASN A 128 2.28 -28.08 26.27
CA ASN A 128 2.01 -29.37 26.92
C ASN A 128 0.82 -30.15 26.30
N GLY A 129 0.73 -30.15 24.96
CA GLY A 129 -0.32 -30.87 24.22
C GLY A 129 -1.66 -30.13 24.08
N ASN A 130 -1.83 -28.96 24.72
CA ASN A 130 -3.06 -28.18 24.67
C ASN A 130 -2.89 -26.91 23.83
N LEU A 131 -3.92 -26.55 23.03
CA LEU A 131 -3.96 -25.28 22.33
C LEU A 131 -4.44 -24.18 23.29
N ILE A 132 -3.62 -23.15 23.50
CA ILE A 132 -3.91 -22.05 24.44
C ILE A 132 -3.89 -20.75 23.65
N SER A 133 -4.92 -19.91 23.83
CA SER A 133 -4.96 -18.56 23.26
C SER A 133 -4.42 -17.53 24.26
N LEU A 134 -3.51 -16.70 23.81
CA LEU A 134 -2.77 -15.71 24.59
C LEU A 134 -2.98 -14.31 24.02
N ALA A 135 -3.04 -13.33 24.90
CA ALA A 135 -3.07 -11.92 24.49
C ALA A 135 -1.67 -11.45 24.07
N ILE A 136 -1.62 -10.70 22.98
CA ILE A 136 -0.42 -9.99 22.56
C ILE A 136 -0.34 -8.70 23.39
N THR A 137 0.72 -8.57 24.19
CA THR A 137 0.95 -7.42 25.07
C THR A 137 1.45 -6.22 24.29
N THR A 138 2.35 -6.45 23.32
CA THR A 138 2.94 -5.41 22.48
C THR A 138 2.97 -5.83 21.01
N ILE A 139 2.60 -4.92 20.12
CA ILE A 139 2.82 -5.03 18.67
C ILE A 139 3.61 -3.80 18.26
N LYS A 140 4.81 -4.01 17.71
CA LYS A 140 5.68 -2.95 17.23
C LYS A 140 6.04 -3.21 15.77
N TYR A 141 5.79 -2.26 14.90
CA TYR A 141 6.34 -2.28 13.55
C TYR A 141 7.80 -1.83 13.61
N LEU A 142 8.72 -2.63 13.08
CA LEU A 142 10.15 -2.35 13.11
C LEU A 142 10.60 -1.74 11.79
N ARG A 143 11.25 -0.58 11.90
CA ARG A 143 11.93 0.06 10.77
C ARG A 143 13.31 -0.56 10.56
N ARG A 144 13.83 -0.45 9.34
CA ARG A 144 15.20 -0.89 9.01
C ARG A 144 16.25 -0.33 9.96
N ALA A 145 16.15 0.95 10.32
CA ALA A 145 17.07 1.61 11.25
C ALA A 145 17.04 1.06 12.70
N GLU A 146 16.02 0.29 13.05
CA GLU A 146 15.89 -0.38 14.36
C GLU A 146 16.50 -1.79 14.34
N LEU A 147 16.70 -2.36 13.15
CA LEU A 147 17.38 -3.63 12.92
C LEU A 147 18.90 -3.43 12.95
N THR A 148 19.38 -2.90 14.07
CA THR A 148 20.83 -2.78 14.32
C THR A 148 21.46 -4.17 14.34
N GLN A 149 22.77 -4.24 14.13
CA GLN A 149 23.50 -5.51 14.25
C GLN A 149 23.16 -6.25 15.55
N ASN A 150 23.28 -5.57 16.69
CA ASN A 150 22.99 -6.14 18.01
C ASN A 150 21.52 -6.58 18.16
N TYR A 151 20.58 -5.85 17.54
CA TYR A 151 19.18 -6.26 17.56
C TYR A 151 18.96 -7.54 16.74
N THR A 152 19.46 -7.58 15.51
CA THR A 152 19.28 -8.68 14.56
C THR A 152 20.01 -9.95 14.97
N GLU A 153 21.16 -9.83 15.66
CA GLU A 153 21.88 -10.97 16.28
C GLU A 153 21.03 -11.70 17.32
N ASN A 154 19.99 -11.07 17.89
CA ASN A 154 19.06 -11.78 18.77
C ASN A 154 18.13 -12.75 18.02
N TYR A 155 18.06 -12.69 16.68
CA TYR A 155 17.09 -13.43 15.86
C TYR A 155 17.72 -14.27 14.74
N PHE A 156 18.91 -13.90 14.25
CA PHE A 156 19.57 -14.52 13.10
C PHE A 156 21.04 -14.83 13.37
N LYS A 157 21.55 -15.91 12.77
CA LYS A 157 22.98 -16.18 12.71
C LYS A 157 23.68 -15.23 11.75
N LYS A 158 24.95 -14.92 12.04
CA LYS A 158 25.75 -13.98 11.23
C LYS A 158 25.93 -14.40 9.76
N ASN A 159 25.82 -15.68 9.47
CA ASN A 159 25.94 -16.25 8.13
C ASN A 159 24.60 -16.43 7.40
N GLU A 160 23.46 -16.11 8.04
CA GLU A 160 22.16 -16.16 7.36
C GLU A 160 22.04 -15.03 6.33
N GLN A 161 21.45 -15.33 5.17
CA GLN A 161 21.29 -14.37 4.07
C GLN A 161 20.54 -13.10 4.48
N PHE A 162 19.53 -13.22 5.36
CA PHE A 162 18.82 -12.05 5.89
C PHE A 162 19.74 -11.15 6.72
N TYR A 163 20.59 -11.73 7.57
CA TYR A 163 21.53 -10.99 8.40
C TYR A 163 22.60 -10.28 7.55
N THR A 164 23.17 -10.99 6.58
CA THR A 164 24.23 -10.43 5.73
C THR A 164 23.70 -9.34 4.80
N SER A 165 22.52 -9.51 4.20
CA SER A 165 21.89 -8.50 3.34
C SER A 165 21.48 -7.23 4.09
N LEU A 166 21.08 -7.35 5.36
CA LEU A 166 20.76 -6.20 6.20
C LEU A 166 21.98 -5.31 6.46
N LEU A 167 23.16 -5.91 6.71
CA LEU A 167 24.40 -5.23 7.10
C LEU A 167 25.32 -4.84 5.93
N ALA A 168 25.18 -5.46 4.76
CA ALA A 168 25.97 -5.12 3.58
C ALA A 168 25.78 -3.66 3.10
N ASN A 169 24.69 -3.01 3.51
CA ASN A 169 24.44 -1.59 3.25
C ASN A 169 24.87 -0.74 4.45
N ASN A 170 26.18 -0.48 4.56
CA ASN A 170 26.81 0.35 5.60
C ASN A 170 26.13 1.73 5.75
N PHE A 171 25.34 1.93 6.81
CA PHE A 171 24.90 3.27 7.23
C PHE A 171 25.92 3.85 8.22
N GLN A 172 26.72 4.80 7.73
CA GLN A 172 27.52 5.65 8.60
C GLN A 172 26.60 6.43 9.55
N ASN A 173 26.82 6.21 10.84
CA ASN A 173 26.33 7.05 11.93
C ASN A 173 26.98 8.43 11.81
N ASN A 174 26.26 9.39 11.27
CA ASN A 174 26.38 10.81 11.62
C ASN A 174 25.25 11.56 10.94
N LEU A 175 24.36 12.14 11.74
CA LEU A 175 23.53 13.32 11.50
C LEU A 175 22.42 13.29 12.55
N SER A 176 22.25 14.40 13.28
CA SER A 176 21.14 14.65 14.20
C SER A 176 19.83 14.11 13.61
N ARG A 177 19.25 13.06 14.21
CA ARG A 177 18.05 12.38 13.68
C ARG A 177 16.88 13.37 13.58
N LYS A 178 16.71 13.97 12.41
CA LYS A 178 15.44 14.53 11.97
C LYS A 178 14.42 13.38 12.00
N SER A 179 13.25 13.59 12.60
CA SER A 179 12.21 12.56 12.66
C SER A 179 11.88 12.10 11.24
N ILE A 180 11.91 10.78 11.00
CA ILE A 180 11.51 10.20 9.71
C ILE A 180 10.05 10.61 9.42
N PRO A 181 9.76 11.23 8.27
CA PRO A 181 8.41 11.60 7.87
C PRO A 181 7.44 10.42 7.84
N TRP A 182 6.18 10.66 8.21
CA TRP A 182 5.08 9.70 8.06
C TRP A 182 4.29 9.99 6.79
N MET A 183 3.74 8.93 6.20
CA MET A 183 2.74 9.01 5.13
C MET A 183 1.36 8.68 5.70
N TYR A 184 0.44 9.64 5.70
CA TYR A 184 -0.97 9.41 6.02
C TYR A 184 -1.72 9.15 4.73
N TYR A 185 -2.32 7.98 4.59
CA TYR A 185 -3.11 7.57 3.43
C TYR A 185 -4.57 7.38 3.83
N VAL A 186 -5.45 8.21 3.29
CA VAL A 186 -6.90 8.10 3.45
C VAL A 186 -7.51 7.73 2.10
N ASN A 187 -8.20 6.59 2.03
CA ASN A 187 -8.94 6.18 0.85
C ASN A 187 -10.43 6.06 1.11
N VAL A 188 -11.22 6.48 0.12
CA VAL A 188 -12.67 6.49 0.15
C VAL A 188 -13.19 5.92 -1.15
N GLY A 189 -14.11 4.95 -1.10
CA GLY A 189 -14.58 4.28 -2.32
C GLY A 189 -15.99 3.73 -2.28
N ALA A 190 -16.73 3.98 -3.36
CA ALA A 190 -18.09 3.46 -3.59
C ALA A 190 -18.09 2.03 -4.18
N THR A 191 -17.43 1.09 -3.51
CA THR A 191 -17.16 -0.27 -4.02
C THR A 191 -18.37 -1.21 -4.08
N LEU A 192 -19.45 -0.90 -3.36
CA LEU A 192 -20.73 -1.61 -3.44
C LEU A 192 -21.70 -1.01 -4.47
N ASP A 193 -21.27 -0.01 -5.24
CA ASP A 193 -22.14 0.56 -6.27
C ASP A 193 -22.35 -0.43 -7.43
N ASP A 194 -23.60 -0.66 -7.80
CA ASP A 194 -23.97 -1.62 -8.86
C ASP A 194 -23.48 -1.19 -10.26
N THR A 195 -23.15 0.08 -10.47
CA THR A 195 -22.76 0.62 -11.78
C THR A 195 -21.26 0.86 -11.92
N ILE A 196 -20.59 1.27 -10.84
CA ILE A 196 -19.16 1.65 -10.87
C ILE A 196 -18.30 0.94 -9.82
N GLY A 197 -18.90 0.12 -8.94
CA GLY A 197 -18.21 -0.44 -7.77
C GLY A 197 -17.06 -1.37 -8.13
N SER A 198 -17.19 -2.16 -9.21
CA SER A 198 -16.12 -3.02 -9.73
C SER A 198 -14.89 -2.22 -10.17
N GLY A 199 -15.11 -1.08 -10.83
CA GLY A 199 -14.07 -0.13 -11.23
C GLY A 199 -13.44 0.57 -10.04
N CYS A 200 -14.26 1.06 -9.10
CA CYS A 200 -13.81 1.69 -7.85
C CYS A 200 -12.90 0.74 -7.05
N LYS A 201 -13.21 -0.56 -7.00
CA LYS A 201 -12.38 -1.57 -6.32
C LYS A 201 -11.01 -1.71 -6.96
N LYS A 202 -10.93 -1.66 -8.29
CA LYS A 202 -9.67 -1.70 -9.03
C LYS A 202 -8.85 -0.44 -8.79
N ASP A 203 -9.50 0.72 -8.82
CA ASP A 203 -8.86 2.00 -8.51
C ASP A 203 -8.21 2.01 -7.13
N LEU A 204 -8.97 1.64 -6.10
CA LEU A 204 -8.44 1.55 -4.73
C LEU A 204 -7.25 0.59 -4.65
N THR A 205 -7.36 -0.59 -5.26
CA THR A 205 -6.26 -1.57 -5.29
C THR A 205 -5.02 -0.99 -5.97
N ASN A 206 -5.21 -0.30 -7.10
CA ASN A 206 -4.12 0.27 -7.88
C ASN A 206 -3.40 1.38 -7.11
N ILE A 207 -4.16 2.29 -6.50
CA ILE A 207 -3.64 3.41 -5.72
C ILE A 207 -2.99 2.92 -4.43
N GLU A 208 -3.63 2.02 -3.68
CA GLU A 208 -3.06 1.44 -2.47
C GLU A 208 -1.73 0.73 -2.76
N THR A 209 -1.67 -0.06 -3.83
CA THR A 209 -0.45 -0.78 -4.22
C THR A 209 0.70 0.19 -4.49
N ILE A 210 0.47 1.22 -5.31
CA ILE A 210 1.56 2.12 -5.71
C ILE A 210 2.03 3.00 -4.54
N PHE A 211 1.11 3.50 -3.70
CA PHE A 211 1.49 4.33 -2.56
C PHE A 211 2.14 3.55 -1.43
N LYS A 212 1.77 2.27 -1.23
CA LYS A 212 2.52 1.36 -0.35
C LYS A 212 3.95 1.15 -0.84
N GLN A 213 4.13 0.97 -2.16
CA GLN A 213 5.49 0.87 -2.72
C GLN A 213 6.27 2.18 -2.54
N ILE A 214 5.66 3.33 -2.84
CA ILE A 214 6.30 4.64 -2.63
C ILE A 214 6.74 4.82 -1.18
N ALA A 215 5.88 4.52 -0.21
CA ALA A 215 6.20 4.62 1.20
C ALA A 215 7.37 3.71 1.58
N PHE A 216 7.37 2.47 1.08
CA PHE A 216 8.46 1.51 1.30
C PHE A 216 9.79 2.02 0.75
N GLU A 217 9.82 2.48 -0.50
CA GLU A 217 11.05 2.94 -1.18
C GLU A 217 11.64 4.22 -0.56
N LEU A 218 10.79 5.04 0.08
CA LEU A 218 11.19 6.23 0.81
C LEU A 218 11.50 5.98 2.29
N ASP A 219 11.43 4.72 2.75
CA ASP A 219 11.58 4.34 4.17
C ASP A 219 10.59 5.07 5.10
N MET A 220 9.40 5.40 4.59
CA MET A 220 8.36 6.14 5.31
C MET A 220 7.33 5.19 5.95
N PRO A 221 7.09 5.27 7.27
CA PRO A 221 5.95 4.61 7.90
C PRO A 221 4.63 5.14 7.30
N MET A 222 3.70 4.24 6.98
CA MET A 222 2.39 4.60 6.45
C MET A 222 1.28 4.33 7.47
N ILE A 223 0.41 5.32 7.71
CA ILE A 223 -0.87 5.16 8.41
C ILE A 223 -1.98 5.12 7.36
N GLU A 224 -2.68 4.01 7.27
CA GLU A 224 -3.79 3.84 6.34
C GLU A 224 -5.15 3.99 7.05
N THR A 225 -6.07 4.71 6.42
CA THR A 225 -7.48 4.81 6.81
C THR A 225 -8.35 4.55 5.59
N SER A 226 -9.10 3.45 5.61
CA SER A 226 -9.99 3.06 4.52
C SER A 226 -11.46 3.25 4.90
N ILE A 227 -12.21 3.94 4.04
CA ILE A 227 -13.62 4.32 4.20
C ILE A 227 -14.38 3.84 2.96
N VAL A 228 -14.69 2.55 2.95
CA VAL A 228 -15.31 1.84 1.83
C VAL A 228 -16.56 1.12 2.28
N ASP A 229 -17.38 0.68 1.31
CA ASP A 229 -18.58 -0.11 1.55
C ASP A 229 -19.53 0.55 2.59
N GLU A 230 -19.98 -0.19 3.59
CA GLU A 230 -20.85 0.27 4.67
C GLU A 230 -20.26 1.42 5.51
N LYS A 231 -18.93 1.61 5.48
CA LYS A 231 -18.27 2.72 6.18
C LYS A 231 -18.33 4.02 5.39
N MET A 232 -18.73 3.99 4.11
CA MET A 232 -18.80 5.19 3.30
C MET A 232 -19.88 6.14 3.82
N SER A 233 -19.46 7.23 4.45
CA SER A 233 -20.35 8.30 4.87
C SER A 233 -19.58 9.62 4.94
N LYS A 234 -20.27 10.74 4.73
CA LYS A 234 -19.68 12.08 4.94
C LYS A 234 -19.07 12.22 6.34
N GLN A 235 -19.75 11.74 7.38
CA GLN A 235 -19.27 11.83 8.75
C GLN A 235 -17.97 11.06 8.94
N ASN A 236 -17.89 9.81 8.47
CA ASN A 236 -16.68 9.00 8.60
C ASN A 236 -15.48 9.61 7.86
N VAL A 237 -15.71 10.23 6.70
CA VAL A 237 -14.68 11.00 5.98
C VAL A 237 -14.21 12.18 6.82
N LEU A 238 -15.12 13.01 7.32
CA LEU A 238 -14.76 14.18 8.14
C LEU A 238 -14.06 13.78 9.45
N ASP A 239 -14.48 12.69 10.08
CA ASP A 239 -13.86 12.16 11.29
C ASP A 239 -12.43 11.67 11.01
N ALA A 240 -12.22 10.96 9.90
CA ALA A 240 -10.88 10.54 9.48
C ALA A 240 -9.97 11.73 9.22
N LEU A 241 -10.45 12.75 8.50
CA LEU A 241 -9.71 13.99 8.25
C LEU A 241 -9.42 14.74 9.55
N THR A 242 -10.36 14.75 10.51
CA THR A 242 -10.20 15.39 11.81
C THR A 242 -9.09 14.73 12.63
N ARG A 243 -9.02 13.38 12.61
CA ARG A 243 -7.99 12.59 13.29
C ARG A 243 -6.60 12.70 12.69
N LEU A 244 -6.45 13.26 11.48
CA LEU A 244 -5.13 13.52 10.91
C LEU A 244 -4.34 14.48 11.81
N SER A 245 -3.15 14.05 12.19
CA SER A 245 -2.20 14.80 13.01
C SER A 245 -0.77 14.77 12.41
N PRO A 246 -0.60 15.11 11.11
CA PRO A 246 0.71 15.13 10.48
C PRO A 246 1.61 16.20 11.10
N GLN A 247 2.91 15.92 11.11
CA GLN A 247 3.95 16.89 11.42
C GLN A 247 4.39 17.63 10.15
N LYS A 248 5.15 18.72 10.33
CA LYS A 248 5.62 19.61 9.25
C LYS A 248 6.44 18.95 8.14
N ASP A 249 6.98 17.77 8.38
CA ASP A 249 7.79 17.02 7.42
C ASP A 249 7.00 15.84 6.81
N ASP A 250 5.80 15.54 7.33
CA ASP A 250 4.95 14.42 6.92
C ASP A 250 4.20 14.70 5.62
N ILE A 251 3.62 13.63 5.07
CA ILE A 251 2.85 13.63 3.84
C ILE A 251 1.42 13.18 4.13
N VAL A 252 0.44 13.85 3.52
CA VAL A 252 -0.96 13.38 3.51
C VAL A 252 -1.38 13.10 2.07
N PHE A 253 -1.92 11.90 1.85
CA PHE A 253 -2.53 11.47 0.61
C PHE A 253 -3.99 11.10 0.86
N PHE A 254 -4.90 11.78 0.15
CA PHE A 254 -6.32 11.50 0.13
C PHE A 254 -6.74 11.07 -1.27
N TYR A 255 -7.45 9.94 -1.36
CA TYR A 255 -7.96 9.41 -2.61
C TYR A 255 -9.45 9.06 -2.49
N TYR A 256 -10.25 9.58 -3.43
CA TYR A 256 -11.65 9.24 -3.59
C TYR A 256 -11.91 8.60 -4.96
N THR A 257 -12.69 7.52 -5.00
CA THR A 257 -13.25 6.96 -6.24
C THR A 257 -14.74 6.65 -6.04
N GLY A 258 -15.60 7.13 -6.94
CA GLY A 258 -17.04 6.98 -6.77
C GLY A 258 -17.85 7.97 -7.60
N HIS A 259 -19.09 8.20 -7.18
CA HIS A 259 -19.96 9.18 -7.82
C HIS A 259 -19.56 10.61 -7.44
N GLY A 260 -19.76 11.52 -8.37
CA GLY A 260 -19.54 12.93 -8.14
C GLY A 260 -20.37 13.75 -9.10
N PHE A 261 -20.55 15.02 -8.78
CA PHE A 261 -21.37 15.90 -9.59
C PHE A 261 -21.02 17.37 -9.37
N SER A 262 -21.55 18.23 -10.23
CA SER A 262 -21.64 19.66 -9.99
C SER A 262 -23.10 20.09 -9.85
N TYR A 263 -23.37 21.01 -8.93
CA TYR A 263 -24.67 21.66 -8.84
C TYR A 263 -24.84 22.60 -10.05
N SER A 264 -25.98 22.50 -10.74
CA SER A 264 -26.25 23.32 -11.94
C SER A 264 -26.38 24.81 -11.63
N ASN A 265 -26.79 25.16 -10.41
CA ASN A 265 -26.91 26.54 -9.92
C ASN A 265 -25.63 27.08 -9.24
N ASP A 266 -24.58 26.26 -9.10
CA ASP A 266 -23.29 26.69 -8.58
C ASP A 266 -22.35 26.91 -9.76
N SER A 267 -22.20 28.14 -10.22
CA SER A 267 -21.27 28.48 -11.31
C SER A 267 -19.82 28.65 -10.84
N ILE A 268 -19.60 28.82 -9.53
CA ILE A 268 -18.31 29.20 -8.94
C ILE A 268 -17.43 27.98 -8.71
N SER A 269 -17.98 26.91 -8.14
CA SER A 269 -17.20 25.72 -7.81
C SER A 269 -16.66 25.06 -9.08
N LYS A 270 -15.33 24.93 -9.16
CA LYS A 270 -14.64 24.29 -10.29
C LYS A 270 -14.55 22.78 -10.13
N TYR A 271 -14.53 22.32 -8.89
CA TYR A 271 -14.27 20.94 -8.51
C TYR A 271 -15.54 20.20 -8.08
N PRO A 272 -15.58 18.86 -8.21
CA PRO A 272 -16.77 18.08 -7.96
C PRO A 272 -17.17 18.06 -6.48
N GLN A 273 -18.48 17.91 -6.27
CA GLN A 273 -19.05 17.40 -5.04
C GLN A 273 -18.88 15.87 -5.03
N LEU A 274 -18.31 15.34 -3.96
CA LEU A 274 -18.23 13.90 -3.74
C LEU A 274 -19.56 13.39 -3.22
N ASP A 275 -20.07 12.30 -3.80
CA ASP A 275 -21.20 11.58 -3.24
C ASP A 275 -20.72 10.63 -2.15
N LEU A 276 -21.08 10.94 -0.90
CA LEU A 276 -20.68 10.19 0.29
C LEU A 276 -21.89 9.56 0.97
N ARG A 277 -22.94 9.23 0.23
CA ARG A 277 -24.09 8.47 0.74
C ARG A 277 -23.66 7.04 1.09
N SER A 278 -24.11 6.55 2.24
CA SER A 278 -23.91 5.15 2.62
C SER A 278 -24.76 4.22 1.77
N PHE A 279 -24.25 3.03 1.47
CA PHE A 279 -25.02 2.00 0.79
C PHE A 279 -25.95 1.26 1.77
N PRO A 280 -27.21 0.96 1.38
CA PRO A 280 -27.84 1.28 0.08
C PRO A 280 -28.17 2.77 -0.07
N VAL A 281 -27.96 3.31 -1.27
CA VAL A 281 -28.07 4.74 -1.55
C VAL A 281 -29.54 5.20 -1.55
N SER A 282 -29.89 6.16 -0.70
CA SER A 282 -31.20 6.81 -0.76
C SER A 282 -31.31 7.73 -1.98
N PRO A 283 -32.38 7.64 -2.80
CA PRO A 283 -32.57 8.50 -3.96
C PRO A 283 -33.03 9.93 -3.60
N LYS A 284 -33.31 10.21 -2.32
CA LYS A 284 -33.83 11.52 -1.88
C LYS A 284 -32.76 12.61 -2.00
N ILE A 285 -33.10 13.71 -2.67
CA ILE A 285 -32.17 14.84 -2.88
C ILE A 285 -31.69 15.50 -1.56
N GLU A 286 -32.54 15.51 -0.53
CA GLU A 286 -32.17 16.01 0.81
C GLU A 286 -31.04 15.18 1.42
N VAL A 287 -31.07 13.86 1.21
CA VAL A 287 -30.01 12.95 1.67
C VAL A 287 -28.72 13.22 0.89
N LEU A 288 -28.80 13.50 -0.41
CA LEU A 288 -27.64 13.88 -1.21
C LEU A 288 -26.97 15.17 -0.70
N ASN A 289 -27.74 16.23 -0.47
CA ASN A 289 -27.19 17.50 0.03
C ASN A 289 -26.51 17.34 1.40
N ASN A 290 -27.07 16.50 2.27
CA ASN A 290 -26.48 16.22 3.58
C ASN A 290 -25.28 15.28 3.51
N SER A 291 -25.15 14.48 2.45
CA SER A 291 -24.15 13.42 2.30
C SER A 291 -23.09 13.74 1.24
N THR A 292 -22.87 15.02 0.95
CA THR A 292 -21.87 15.46 -0.03
C THR A 292 -20.88 16.45 0.57
N LYS A 293 -19.72 16.55 -0.07
CA LYS A 293 -18.66 17.48 0.29
C LYS A 293 -17.86 17.84 -0.96
N ASN A 294 -17.49 19.11 -1.13
CA ASN A 294 -16.65 19.48 -2.26
C ASN A 294 -15.22 19.00 -2.01
N ILE A 295 -14.55 18.46 -3.02
CA ILE A 295 -13.16 18.01 -2.88
C ILE A 295 -12.20 19.17 -2.58
N GLU A 296 -12.50 20.39 -3.01
CA GLU A 296 -11.72 21.59 -2.66
C GLU A 296 -11.80 21.90 -1.15
N GLU A 297 -12.96 21.66 -0.52
CA GLU A 297 -13.09 21.79 0.93
C GLU A 297 -12.30 20.71 1.68
N ILE A 298 -12.25 19.48 1.16
CA ILE A 298 -11.41 18.40 1.71
C ILE A 298 -9.92 18.79 1.62
N MET A 299 -9.49 19.33 0.47
CA MET A 299 -8.15 19.90 0.33
C MET A 299 -7.90 21.00 1.37
N GLY A 300 -8.84 21.93 1.54
CA GLY A 300 -8.75 22.98 2.56
C GLY A 300 -8.51 22.40 3.96
N ILE A 301 -9.31 21.42 4.38
CA ILE A 301 -9.16 20.74 5.67
C ILE A 301 -7.75 20.12 5.80
N ILE A 302 -7.30 19.38 4.79
CA ILE A 302 -5.99 18.72 4.80
C ILE A 302 -4.85 19.75 4.87
N LYS A 303 -4.92 20.84 4.09
CA LYS A 303 -3.89 21.92 4.12
C LYS A 303 -3.73 22.50 5.53
N THR A 304 -4.82 22.71 6.26
CA THR A 304 -4.76 23.25 7.62
C THR A 304 -4.03 22.33 8.62
N LYS A 305 -3.85 21.05 8.28
CA LYS A 305 -3.09 20.10 9.12
C LYS A 305 -1.58 20.32 9.09
N GLY A 306 -1.06 21.08 8.13
CA GLY A 306 0.34 21.53 8.13
C GLY A 306 1.36 20.48 7.71
N ALA A 307 0.95 19.42 7.00
CA ALA A 307 1.88 18.50 6.36
C ALA A 307 2.73 19.22 5.29
N ARG A 308 3.94 18.70 5.03
CA ARG A 308 4.84 19.20 3.99
C ARG A 308 4.20 19.06 2.61
N PHE A 309 3.69 17.87 2.32
CA PHE A 309 3.15 17.54 1.02
C PHE A 309 1.75 16.97 1.19
N ASN A 310 0.79 17.56 0.47
CA ASN A 310 -0.61 17.13 0.47
C ASN A 310 -0.98 16.77 -0.96
N LEU A 311 -1.47 15.54 -1.17
CA LEU A 311 -2.00 15.10 -2.45
C LEU A 311 -3.44 14.67 -2.26
N VAL A 312 -4.36 15.36 -2.92
CA VAL A 312 -5.80 15.12 -2.84
C VAL A 312 -6.30 14.81 -4.23
N ILE A 313 -6.82 13.60 -4.42
CA ILE A 313 -7.25 13.09 -5.70
C ILE A 313 -8.70 12.63 -5.62
N SER A 314 -9.51 13.00 -6.62
CA SER A 314 -10.85 12.45 -6.79
C SER A 314 -11.07 11.92 -8.20
N ASP A 315 -11.42 10.63 -8.30
CA ASP A 315 -11.89 9.99 -9.53
C ASP A 315 -13.40 9.87 -9.52
N CYS A 316 -14.08 10.91 -10.03
CA CYS A 316 -15.53 11.00 -10.08
C CYS A 316 -15.97 12.01 -11.14
N CYS A 317 -17.24 11.94 -11.53
CA CYS A 317 -17.83 12.90 -12.45
C CYS A 317 -17.86 14.31 -11.85
N ASN A 318 -17.84 15.33 -12.72
CA ASN A 318 -18.09 16.72 -12.36
C ASN A 318 -19.18 17.32 -13.28
N ALA A 319 -20.05 16.46 -13.79
CA ALA A 319 -21.18 16.80 -14.62
C ALA A 319 -22.41 17.16 -13.75
N SER A 320 -23.34 17.91 -14.33
CA SER A 320 -24.64 18.15 -13.71
C SER A 320 -25.50 16.88 -13.77
N ILE A 321 -26.18 16.58 -12.67
CA ILE A 321 -27.00 15.37 -12.53
C ILE A 321 -28.23 15.40 -13.46
N THR A 322 -28.21 14.55 -14.49
CA THR A 322 -29.39 14.03 -15.22
C THR A 322 -29.03 12.60 -15.70
N TYR A 323 -29.83 11.59 -15.34
CA TYR A 323 -29.68 10.11 -15.49
C TYR A 323 -29.25 9.56 -16.89
N PRO A 324 -29.25 8.22 -17.09
CA PRO A 324 -28.26 7.22 -16.71
C PRO A 324 -27.36 6.82 -17.91
N ARG A 325 -26.25 6.11 -17.63
CA ARG A 325 -25.17 5.86 -18.59
C ARG A 325 -25.02 4.37 -18.94
N PRO A 326 -24.99 4.00 -20.22
CA PRO A 326 -24.47 2.70 -20.64
C PRO A 326 -22.94 2.81 -20.81
N LEU A 327 -22.17 2.12 -19.96
CA LEU A 327 -20.73 1.94 -20.16
C LEU A 327 -20.49 0.65 -20.94
N LYS A 328 -19.99 0.74 -22.17
CA LYS A 328 -19.39 -0.40 -22.87
C LYS A 328 -18.10 0.03 -23.53
N SER A 329 -16.99 -0.51 -23.02
CA SER A 329 -15.68 -0.43 -23.65
C SER A 329 -15.51 -1.54 -24.69
N LYS A 330 -14.75 -1.27 -25.75
CA LYS A 330 -14.22 -2.30 -26.66
C LYS A 330 -12.69 -2.43 -26.56
N LEU A 331 -12.07 -1.77 -25.58
CA LEU A 331 -10.62 -1.61 -25.51
C LEU A 331 -10.06 -2.33 -24.29
N HIS A 332 -9.01 -3.12 -24.50
CA HIS A 332 -8.26 -3.80 -23.45
C HIS A 332 -6.95 -3.06 -23.20
N PHE A 333 -6.73 -2.65 -21.96
CA PHE A 333 -5.49 -2.00 -21.54
C PHE A 333 -4.85 -2.74 -20.39
N THR A 334 -3.52 -2.86 -20.41
CA THR A 334 -2.73 -3.48 -19.35
C THR A 334 -1.84 -2.44 -18.68
N ARG A 335 -1.72 -2.54 -17.37
CA ARG A 335 -0.83 -1.67 -16.57
C ARG A 335 0.62 -2.13 -16.74
N ALA A 336 1.56 -1.18 -16.70
CA ALA A 336 2.97 -1.51 -16.58
C ALA A 336 3.26 -2.30 -15.28
N PRO A 337 4.05 -3.39 -15.33
CA PRO A 337 4.51 -4.08 -14.13
C PRO A 337 5.64 -3.31 -13.42
N PHE A 338 5.83 -3.55 -12.12
CA PHE A 338 7.03 -3.13 -11.39
C PHE A 338 8.16 -4.10 -11.74
N THR A 339 9.01 -3.74 -12.70
CA THR A 339 10.03 -4.66 -13.24
C THR A 339 11.45 -4.31 -12.84
N LYS A 340 11.66 -3.17 -12.20
CA LYS A 340 12.98 -2.63 -11.84
C LYS A 340 12.94 -1.98 -10.45
N PRO A 341 14.09 -1.83 -9.79
CA PRO A 341 14.19 -1.04 -8.55
C PRO A 341 13.66 0.38 -8.76
N ALA A 342 13.09 0.99 -7.71
CA ALA A 342 12.61 2.36 -7.80
C ALA A 342 13.76 3.35 -8.02
N ASN A 343 13.50 4.35 -8.86
CA ASN A 343 14.31 5.55 -8.94
C ASN A 343 14.03 6.44 -7.71
N ARG A 344 14.83 6.25 -6.66
CA ARG A 344 14.68 6.96 -5.39
C ARG A 344 14.74 8.48 -5.53
N LYS A 345 15.55 9.03 -6.44
CA LYS A 345 15.62 10.49 -6.65
C LYS A 345 14.32 11.07 -7.20
N ILE A 346 13.65 10.36 -8.11
CA ILE A 346 12.30 10.75 -8.58
C ILE A 346 11.33 10.77 -7.41
N LEU A 347 11.34 9.74 -6.55
CA LEU A 347 10.47 9.69 -5.37
C LEU A 347 10.77 10.83 -4.40
N GLU A 348 12.04 11.07 -4.07
CA GLU A 348 12.44 12.16 -3.19
C GLU A 348 12.01 13.51 -3.78
N ASN A 349 12.16 13.72 -5.09
CA ASN A 349 11.71 14.93 -5.76
C ASN A 349 10.19 15.11 -5.72
N LEU A 350 9.43 14.04 -5.96
CA LEU A 350 7.96 14.08 -5.98
C LEU A 350 7.32 14.21 -4.59
N PHE A 351 7.98 13.72 -3.54
CA PHE A 351 7.34 13.58 -2.22
C PHE A 351 8.08 14.30 -1.09
N LEU A 352 9.42 14.33 -1.10
CA LEU A 352 10.22 14.84 0.02
C LEU A 352 10.82 16.23 -0.23
N ASN A 353 11.22 16.58 -1.45
CA ASN A 353 11.96 17.81 -1.77
C ASN A 353 11.05 19.00 -2.13
N GLN A 354 9.75 18.89 -1.87
CA GLN A 354 8.79 19.96 -2.13
C GLN A 354 7.85 20.16 -0.93
N LYS A 355 7.34 21.38 -0.81
CA LYS A 355 6.26 21.74 0.11
C LYS A 355 5.10 22.23 -0.74
N LYS A 356 4.17 21.34 -1.06
CA LYS A 356 3.09 21.63 -1.99
C LYS A 356 1.82 20.89 -1.62
N SER A 357 0.69 21.49 -1.97
CA SER A 357 -0.64 20.90 -1.89
C SER A 357 -1.24 20.80 -3.29
N LEU A 358 -1.51 19.57 -3.72
CA LEU A 358 -1.97 19.21 -5.06
C LEU A 358 -3.38 18.65 -5.00
N LEU A 359 -4.33 19.34 -5.63
CA LEU A 359 -5.67 18.84 -5.88
C LEU A 359 -5.73 18.39 -7.34
N ILE A 360 -6.10 17.14 -7.60
CA ILE A 360 -6.23 16.59 -8.96
C ILE A 360 -7.58 15.88 -9.06
N THR A 361 -8.40 16.24 -10.05
CA THR A 361 -9.72 15.63 -10.24
C THR A 361 -9.83 15.06 -11.64
N ALA A 362 -10.50 13.91 -11.77
CA ALA A 362 -10.57 13.15 -13.02
C ALA A 362 -11.34 13.83 -14.15
N ALA A 363 -12.26 14.75 -13.82
CA ALA A 363 -13.13 15.43 -14.76
C ALA A 363 -13.21 16.93 -14.48
N ASN A 364 -13.22 17.74 -15.54
CA ASN A 364 -13.54 19.16 -15.45
C ASN A 364 -15.05 19.36 -15.27
N LYS A 365 -15.45 20.56 -14.84
CA LYS A 365 -16.87 20.89 -14.68
C LYS A 365 -17.64 20.67 -15.99
N GLY A 366 -18.77 19.98 -15.88
CA GLY A 366 -19.60 19.57 -17.01
C GLY A 366 -19.18 18.23 -17.65
N GLU A 367 -18.07 17.63 -17.23
CA GLU A 367 -17.56 16.39 -17.81
C GLU A 367 -17.84 15.18 -16.92
N TYR A 368 -17.95 14.03 -17.55
CA TYR A 368 -18.07 12.75 -16.87
C TYR A 368 -16.70 12.11 -16.68
N ALA A 369 -16.50 11.42 -15.55
CA ALA A 369 -15.40 10.47 -15.37
C ALA A 369 -15.82 9.09 -15.88
N ILE A 370 -14.91 8.34 -16.48
CA ILE A 370 -15.18 7.06 -17.14
C ILE A 370 -14.45 5.95 -16.39
N THR A 371 -15.20 4.90 -16.06
CA THR A 371 -14.67 3.68 -15.47
C THR A 371 -14.80 2.48 -16.41
N ASP A 372 -13.84 1.57 -16.29
CA ASP A 372 -13.79 0.31 -17.03
C ASP A 372 -13.64 -0.85 -16.04
N GLU A 373 -14.48 -1.87 -16.19
CA GLU A 373 -14.47 -3.03 -15.30
C GLU A 373 -13.15 -3.80 -15.36
N SER A 374 -12.35 -3.68 -16.42
CA SER A 374 -11.13 -4.46 -16.64
C SER A 374 -9.89 -3.88 -15.95
N PHE A 375 -9.77 -2.56 -15.82
CA PHE A 375 -8.58 -1.93 -15.23
C PHE A 375 -8.87 -0.78 -14.26
N GLY A 376 -10.14 -0.42 -14.04
CA GLY A 376 -10.56 0.71 -13.21
C GLY A 376 -10.86 1.96 -14.04
N SER A 377 -10.84 3.11 -13.38
CA SER A 377 -11.09 4.41 -14.01
C SER A 377 -9.95 4.84 -14.90
N ILE A 378 -10.28 5.42 -16.06
CA ILE A 378 -9.27 5.78 -17.07
C ILE A 378 -8.27 6.82 -16.53
N PHE A 379 -8.73 7.72 -15.66
CA PHE A 379 -7.86 8.72 -15.04
C PHE A 379 -6.87 8.06 -14.08
N THR A 380 -7.38 7.28 -13.12
CA THR A 380 -6.54 6.57 -12.15
C THR A 380 -5.57 5.60 -12.81
N PHE A 381 -6.03 4.87 -13.83
CA PHE A 381 -5.16 4.00 -14.62
C PHE A 381 -3.98 4.78 -15.24
N ASN A 382 -4.25 5.89 -15.91
CA ASN A 382 -3.20 6.68 -16.57
C ASN A 382 -2.25 7.35 -15.57
N LEU A 383 -2.75 7.82 -14.42
CA LEU A 383 -1.93 8.34 -13.33
C LEU A 383 -0.96 7.27 -12.80
N VAL A 384 -1.51 6.11 -12.41
CA VAL A 384 -0.72 5.00 -11.87
C VAL A 384 0.27 4.50 -12.91
N ASN A 385 -0.14 4.35 -14.17
CA ASN A 385 0.73 3.90 -15.24
C ASN A 385 1.91 4.87 -15.48
N PHE A 386 1.67 6.18 -15.43
CA PHE A 386 2.75 7.15 -15.54
C PHE A 386 3.73 7.04 -14.38
N LEU A 387 3.22 7.03 -13.14
CA LEU A 387 4.07 6.86 -11.96
C LEU A 387 4.86 5.56 -12.04
N THR A 388 4.22 4.45 -12.40
CA THR A 388 4.87 3.14 -12.50
C THR A 388 6.02 3.16 -13.51
N LYS A 389 5.77 3.65 -14.73
CA LYS A 389 6.77 3.72 -15.79
C LYS A 389 7.95 4.63 -15.46
N ASN A 390 7.71 5.72 -14.74
CA ASN A 390 8.76 6.68 -14.45
C ASN A 390 9.56 6.32 -13.20
N ILE A 391 8.92 5.72 -12.18
CA ILE A 391 9.60 5.35 -10.94
C ILE A 391 10.30 3.99 -11.08
N TRP A 392 9.65 2.98 -11.66
CA TRP A 392 10.18 1.60 -11.76
C TRP A 392 10.46 1.18 -13.22
N GLY A 393 10.69 2.14 -14.12
CA GLY A 393 11.06 1.88 -15.52
C GLY A 393 12.43 2.45 -15.89
N ASP A 394 12.76 2.43 -17.17
CA ASP A 394 14.05 2.90 -17.73
C ASP A 394 14.19 4.42 -17.82
N ASN A 395 13.43 5.16 -17.01
CA ASN A 395 13.51 6.60 -17.07
C ASN A 395 14.76 7.13 -16.34
N ASN A 396 15.70 7.63 -17.13
CA ASN A 396 16.90 8.30 -16.64
C ASN A 396 16.67 9.77 -16.28
N ASN A 397 15.48 10.33 -16.55
CA ASN A 397 15.14 11.70 -16.16
C ASN A 397 14.75 11.76 -14.69
N GLU A 398 15.71 12.08 -13.82
CA GLU A 398 15.52 12.20 -12.38
C GLU A 398 14.71 13.45 -11.97
N MET A 399 14.37 14.35 -12.91
CA MET A 399 13.66 15.61 -12.66
C MET A 399 12.16 15.56 -12.99
N ILE A 400 11.52 14.39 -12.86
CA ILE A 400 10.06 14.30 -13.03
C ILE A 400 9.34 15.14 -11.96
N THR A 401 8.42 16.00 -12.41
CA THR A 401 7.61 16.89 -11.58
C THR A 401 6.14 16.51 -11.61
N TRP A 402 5.38 16.94 -10.60
CA TRP A 402 3.93 16.79 -10.60
C TRP A 402 3.22 17.52 -11.74
N GLN A 403 3.78 18.65 -12.19
CA GLN A 403 3.28 19.34 -13.39
C GLN A 403 3.32 18.42 -14.61
N GLN A 404 4.43 17.71 -14.82
CA GLN A 404 4.56 16.75 -15.93
C GLN A 404 3.62 15.56 -15.76
N ILE A 405 3.49 15.02 -14.54
CA ILE A 405 2.55 13.93 -14.24
C ILE A 405 1.12 14.36 -14.62
N VAL A 406 0.68 15.52 -14.13
CA VAL A 406 -0.66 16.06 -14.40
C VAL A 406 -0.90 16.25 -15.90
N VAL A 407 0.06 16.85 -16.62
CA VAL A 407 -0.08 17.09 -18.07
C VAL A 407 -0.22 15.78 -18.82
N TYR A 408 0.67 14.81 -18.56
CA TYR A 408 0.60 13.50 -19.19
C TYR A 408 -0.71 12.79 -18.87
N THR A 409 -1.09 12.72 -17.58
CA THR A 409 -2.32 12.05 -17.15
C THR A 409 -3.53 12.68 -17.82
N LYS A 410 -3.56 14.01 -17.95
CA LYS A 410 -4.65 14.72 -18.63
C LYS A 410 -4.74 14.35 -20.11
N GLU A 411 -3.60 14.33 -20.81
CA GLU A 411 -3.54 14.04 -22.25
C GLU A 411 -3.94 12.60 -22.56
N GLU A 412 -3.39 11.62 -21.83
CA GLU A 412 -3.74 10.22 -22.03
C GLU A 412 -5.17 9.90 -21.60
N THR A 413 -5.68 10.54 -20.54
CA THR A 413 -7.10 10.41 -20.15
C THR A 413 -8.02 10.91 -21.25
N LEU A 414 -7.77 12.10 -21.80
CA LEU A 414 -8.58 12.67 -22.89
C LEU A 414 -8.50 11.82 -24.17
N LYS A 415 -7.32 11.30 -24.49
CA LYS A 415 -7.13 10.44 -25.66
C LYS A 415 -7.93 9.14 -25.49
N MET A 416 -7.83 8.52 -24.32
CA MET A 416 -8.51 7.27 -23.99
C MET A 416 -10.03 7.45 -23.91
N SER A 417 -10.52 8.57 -23.36
CA SER A 417 -11.95 8.84 -23.19
C SER A 417 -12.72 8.84 -24.51
N LYS A 418 -12.09 9.27 -25.61
CA LYS A 418 -12.71 9.30 -26.94
C LYS A 418 -13.07 7.91 -27.47
N GLY A 419 -12.46 6.86 -26.95
CA GLY A 419 -12.78 5.46 -27.28
C GLY A 419 -14.03 4.90 -26.59
N TYR A 420 -14.62 5.65 -25.67
CA TYR A 420 -15.79 5.24 -24.89
C TYR A 420 -17.05 5.96 -25.40
N ASP A 421 -18.17 5.24 -25.47
CA ASP A 421 -19.50 5.83 -25.65
C ASP A 421 -20.04 6.25 -24.28
N ILE A 422 -20.36 7.53 -24.12
CA ILE A 422 -20.91 8.08 -22.88
C ILE A 422 -22.44 8.18 -22.89
N GLY A 423 -23.08 7.64 -23.93
CA GLY A 423 -24.52 7.59 -24.12
C GLY A 423 -24.94 8.17 -25.47
N GLY A 424 -25.82 7.46 -26.19
CA GLY A 424 -26.40 7.94 -27.45
C GLY A 424 -25.39 8.05 -28.60
N GLY A 425 -24.34 7.21 -28.62
CA GLY A 425 -23.31 7.25 -29.64
C GLY A 425 -22.33 8.41 -29.49
N LYS A 426 -22.36 9.12 -28.35
CA LYS A 426 -21.47 10.26 -28.10
C LYS A 426 -20.14 9.77 -27.54
N ALA A 427 -19.06 10.12 -28.22
CA ALA A 427 -17.71 9.84 -27.74
C ALA A 427 -17.43 10.55 -26.40
N GLY A 428 -16.68 9.90 -25.53
CA GLY A 428 -16.30 10.44 -24.24
C GLY A 428 -15.32 11.61 -24.34
N PHE A 429 -15.50 12.57 -23.46
CA PHE A 429 -14.64 13.72 -23.32
C PHE A 429 -14.37 13.95 -21.83
N GLN A 430 -13.17 13.56 -21.40
CA GLN A 430 -12.75 13.65 -20.01
C GLN A 430 -11.39 14.33 -19.94
N LYS A 431 -11.32 15.49 -19.29
CA LYS A 431 -10.10 16.27 -19.08
C LYS A 431 -9.89 16.47 -17.58
N PRO A 432 -8.96 15.72 -16.98
CA PRO A 432 -8.52 15.99 -15.62
C PRO A 432 -8.10 17.44 -15.44
N ILE A 433 -8.41 18.00 -14.27
CA ILE A 433 -7.99 19.33 -13.85
C ILE A 433 -7.20 19.23 -12.56
N SER A 434 -6.32 20.20 -12.31
CA SER A 434 -5.55 20.23 -11.09
C SER A 434 -5.33 21.65 -10.59
N ASN A 435 -4.99 21.75 -9.31
CA ASN A 435 -4.45 22.94 -8.68
C ASN A 435 -3.23 22.54 -7.86
N ILE A 436 -2.09 23.18 -8.13
CA ILE A 436 -0.84 22.95 -7.41
C ILE A 436 -0.53 24.26 -6.69
N THR A 437 -0.56 24.21 -5.37
CA THR A 437 -0.30 25.36 -4.50
C THR A 437 0.85 25.04 -3.56
N ASP A 438 1.48 26.08 -3.03
CA ASP A 438 2.44 25.92 -1.93
C ASP A 438 1.72 25.65 -0.59
#